data_AF-A0A6I4YZX5-F1
#
_entry.id   AF-A0A6I4YZX5-F1
#
_cell.length_a   1.000
_cell.length_b   1.000
_cell.length_c   1.000
_cell.angle_alpha   90.00
_cell.angle_beta   90.00
_cell.angle_gamma   90.00
#
_symmetry.space_group_name_H-M   'P 1'
#
loop_
_entity.id
_entity.type
_entity.pdbx_description
1 polymer ?
#
loop_
_entity_poly.entity_id
_entity_poly.type
_entity_poly.pdbx_seq_one_letter_code
_entity_poly.pdbx_strand_id
1 'polypeptide(L)' 'MKRASGVGHLAPFLPGLESLLEDPGVSEIMINGPANVWVEREGRLEPHEAPGLTAAWLHRAAIH' A
#
# COMPACT_ATOMS: atom_id res chain seq x y z
N MET A 1 -20.70 -1.09 14.61
CA MET A 1 -20.17 -1.92 13.50
C MET A 1 -19.26 -1.02 12.68
N LYS A 2 -17.92 -1.10 12.86
CA LYS A 2 -16.99 -0.32 12.03
C LYS A 2 -17.16 -0.83 10.61
N ARG A 3 -17.54 0.03 9.66
CA ARG A 3 -17.50 -0.32 8.25
C ARG A 3 -16.06 -0.73 7.95
N ALA A 4 -15.84 -1.95 7.48
CA ALA A 4 -14.56 -2.29 6.88
C ALA A 4 -14.28 -1.22 5.82
N SER A 5 -13.12 -0.58 5.88
CA SER A 5 -12.70 0.38 4.87
C SER A 5 -12.86 -0.26 3.49
N GLY A 6 -13.25 0.52 2.48
CA GLY A 6 -13.56 0.00 1.15
C GLY A 6 -12.41 -0.77 0.48
N VAL A 7 -11.20 -0.71 1.05
CA VAL A 7 -9.96 -1.27 0.49
C VAL A 7 -9.36 -2.41 1.30
N GLY A 8 -9.89 -2.77 2.47
CA GLY A 8 -9.31 -3.83 3.31
C GLY A 8 -9.26 -5.20 2.62
N HIS A 9 -10.18 -5.45 1.69
CA HIS A 9 -10.19 -6.65 0.85
C HIS A 9 -9.02 -6.75 -0.14
N LEU A 10 -8.24 -5.68 -0.33
CA LEU A 10 -7.04 -5.66 -1.17
C LEU A 10 -5.80 -6.23 -0.46
N ALA A 11 -5.83 -6.37 0.86
CA ALA A 11 -4.67 -6.81 1.66
C ALA A 11 -4.01 -8.11 1.14
N PRO A 12 -4.74 -9.17 0.75
CA PRO A 12 -4.13 -10.39 0.22
C PRO A 12 -3.33 -10.20 -1.08
N PHE A 13 -3.54 -9.08 -1.78
CA PHE A 13 -2.90 -8.79 -3.05
C PHE A 13 -1.75 -7.79 -2.92
N LEU A 14 -1.63 -7.07 -1.80
CA LEU A 14 -0.69 -5.97 -1.61
C LEU A 14 0.37 -6.30 -0.54
N PRO A 15 1.39 -7.10 -0.89
CA PRO A 15 2.33 -7.64 0.09
C PRO A 15 3.13 -6.52 0.77
N GLY A 16 3.04 -6.46 2.11
CA GLY A 16 3.75 -5.48 2.93
C GLY A 16 3.00 -4.16 3.15
N LEU A 17 1.74 -4.06 2.68
CA LEU A 17 0.88 -2.89 2.88
C LEU A 17 -0.34 -3.20 3.78
N GLU A 18 -0.48 -4.42 4.28
CA GLU A 18 -1.67 -4.90 4.98
C GLU A 18 -2.03 -4.03 6.19
N SER A 19 -1.03 -3.65 7.00
CA SER A 19 -1.23 -2.79 8.16
C SER A 19 -1.63 -1.36 7.80
N LEU A 20 -1.22 -0.86 6.63
CA LEU A 20 -1.52 0.49 6.18
C LEU A 20 -2.97 0.63 5.71
N LEU A 21 -3.57 -0.44 5.16
CA LEU A 21 -4.95 -0.44 4.67
C LEU A 21 -6.00 -0.32 5.80
N GLU A 22 -5.60 -0.70 7.02
CA GLU A 22 -6.44 -0.61 8.22
C GLU A 22 -6.12 0.62 9.08
N ASP A 23 -5.05 1.34 8.75
CA ASP A 23 -4.57 2.47 9.52
C ASP A 23 -5.35 3.74 9.16
N PRO A 24 -6.18 4.28 10.08
CA PRO A 24 -7.01 5.44 9.80
C PRO A 24 -6.21 6.75 9.65
N GLY A 25 -4.93 6.76 10.00
CA GLY A 25 -4.03 7.89 9.80
C GLY A 25 -3.38 7.92 8.42
N VAL A 26 -3.50 6.86 7.63
CA VAL A 26 -3.00 6.82 6.25
C VAL A 26 -4.06 7.39 5.32
N SER A 27 -3.71 8.43 4.56
CA SER A 27 -4.61 8.95 3.53
C SER A 27 -4.24 8.51 2.12
N GLU A 28 -2.95 8.23 1.86
CA GLU A 28 -2.46 7.80 0.55
C GLU A 28 -1.29 6.81 0.66
N ILE A 29 -1.23 5.85 -0.26
CA ILE A 29 -0.09 4.95 -0.46
C ILE A 29 0.33 5.06 -1.92
N MET A 30 1.56 5.52 -2.17
CA MET A 30 2.13 5.64 -3.51
C MET A 30 3.16 4.55 -3.75
N ILE A 31 3.05 3.86 -4.89
CA ILE A 31 3.98 2.81 -5.31
C ILE A 31 4.65 3.26 -6.60
N ASN A 32 5.85 3.82 -6.48
CA ASN A 32 6.60 4.39 -7.61
C ASN A 32 7.59 3.40 -8.24
N GLY A 33 7.78 2.24 -7.62
CA GLY A 33 8.67 1.20 -8.09
C GLY A 33 9.02 0.19 -6.99
N PRO A 34 9.86 -0.81 -7.29
CA PRO A 34 10.30 -1.79 -6.29
C PRO A 34 11.01 -1.09 -5.15
N ALA A 35 10.59 -1.36 -3.91
CA ALA A 35 11.10 -0.71 -2.70
C ALA A 35 10.99 0.84 -2.70
N ASN A 36 10.23 1.43 -3.62
CA ASN A 36 9.96 2.87 -3.69
C ASN A 36 8.48 3.10 -3.36
N VAL A 37 8.17 3.01 -2.07
CA VAL A 37 6.83 3.16 -1.52
C VAL A 37 6.83 4.33 -0.56
N TRP A 38 5.80 5.16 -0.67
CA TRP A 38 5.59 6.33 0.17
C TRP A 38 4.20 6.29 0.77
N VAL A 39 4.09 6.67 2.03
CA VAL A 39 2.84 6.72 2.78
C VAL A 39 2.61 8.15 3.21
N GLU A 40 1.40 8.65 2.96
CA GLU A 40 0.97 9.96 3.45
C GLU A 40 0.24 9.80 4.77
N ARG A 41 0.64 10.64 5.74
CA ARG A 41 -0.05 10.83 7.02
C ARG A 41 -0.06 12.31 7.39
N GLU A 42 -1.24 12.87 7.64
CA GLU A 42 -1.41 14.23 8.16
C GLU A 42 -0.61 15.32 7.41
N GLY A 43 -0.56 15.24 6.09
CA GLY A 43 0.16 16.14 5.19
C GLY A 43 1.64 15.79 4.97
N ARG A 44 2.14 14.67 5.50
CA ARG A 44 3.55 14.30 5.45
C ARG A 44 3.76 12.99 4.70
N LEU A 45 4.75 12.98 3.81
CA LEU A 45 5.20 11.79 3.11
C LEU A 45 6.34 11.11 3.86
N GLU A 46 6.18 9.82 4.12
CA GLU A 46 7.17 8.98 4.79
C GLU A 46 7.54 7.79 3.89
N PRO A 47 8.83 7.42 3.79
CA PRO A 47 9.22 6.20 3.08
C PRO A 47 8.73 4.97 3.86
N HIS A 48 8.29 3.95 3.13
CA HIS A 48 7.84 2.69 3.71
C HIS A 48 8.52 1.49 3.05
N GLU A 49 8.90 0.51 3.85
CA GLU A 49 9.50 -0.72 3.34
C GLU A 49 8.42 -1.72 2.95
N ALA A 50 8.40 -2.10 1.67
CA ALA A 50 7.53 -3.16 1.16
C ALA A 50 8.35 -4.12 0.26
N PRO A 51 9.21 -4.98 0.83
CA PRO A 51 10.09 -5.87 0.06
C PRO A 51 9.33 -6.88 -0.82
N GLY A 52 8.05 -7.15 -0.49
CA GLY A 52 7.18 -7.99 -1.29
C GLY A 52 6.69 -7.36 -2.60
N LEU A 53 6.69 -6.03 -2.71
CA LEU A 53 6.36 -5.29 -3.94
C LEU A 53 7.54 -5.30 -4.91
N THR A 54 7.92 -6.50 -5.34
CA THR A 54 9.03 -6.73 -6.28
C THR A 54 8.72 -6.18 -7.68
N ALA A 55 9.74 -5.99 -8.50
CA ALA A 55 9.56 -5.63 -9.92
C ALA A 55 8.67 -6.63 -10.67
N ALA A 56 8.81 -7.92 -10.39
CA ALA A 56 7.98 -8.97 -10.98
C ALA A 56 6.51 -8.85 -10.54
N TRP A 57 6.26 -8.49 -9.29
CA TRP A 57 4.91 -8.24 -8.79
C TRP A 57 4.29 -7.01 -9.46
N LEU A 58 5.02 -5.88 -9.50
CA LEU A 58 4.55 -4.63 -10.10
C LEU A 58 4.25 -4.79 -11.59
N HIS A 59 5.09 -5.53 -12.31
CA HIS A 59 4.86 -5.85 -13.71
C HIS A 59 3.54 -6.61 -13.93
N ARG A 60 3.22 -7.57 -13.04
CA ARG A 60 1.96 -8.32 -13.12
C ARG A 60 0.75 -7.44 -12.81
N ALA A 61 0.86 -6.57 -11.81
CA ALA A 61 -0.21 -5.65 -11.42
C ALA A 61 -0.53 -4.61 -12.51
N ALA A 62 0.45 -4.20 -13.31
CA ALA A 62 0.29 -3.17 -14.35
C ALA A 62 -0.23 -3.69 -15.70
N ILE A 63 -0.40 -5.01 -15.88
CA ILE A 63 -0.78 -5.64 -17.16
C ILE A 63 -2.16 -6.32 -17.04
N HIS A 64 -3.04 -5.73 -16.24
CA HIS A 64 -4.45 -6.10 -16.13
C HIS A 64 -5.33 -4.92 -16.54
#